data_AF-A0A0M3JNJ6-F1
#
_entry.id   AF-A0A0M3JNJ6-F1
#
_cell.length_a   1.000
_cell.length_b   1.000
_cell.length_c   1.000
_cell.angle_alpha   90.00
_cell.angle_beta   90.00
_cell.angle_gamma   90.00
#
_symmetry.space_group_name_H-M   'P 1'
#
loop_
_entity.id
_entity.type
_entity.pdbx_description
1 polymer ?
#
loop_
_entity_poly.entity_id
_entity_poly.type
_entity_poly.pdbx_seq_one_letter_code
_entity_poly.pdbx_strand_id
1 'polypeptide(L)' 'MGGDPASGRGYDRFGVATDYLRSLRVGDVVKVILKESGRFRLPTPSNTHADVRKIPLIMIGPGTGVAPFLAFLQKIL' A
#
# COMPACT_ATOMS: atom_id res chain seq x y z
N MET A 1 -16.29 28.75 -5.73
CA MET A 1 -17.57 28.25 -6.28
C MET A 1 -18.07 27.15 -5.36
N GLY A 2 -19.32 27.23 -4.91
CA GLY A 2 -19.99 26.24 -4.06
C GLY A 2 -21.20 26.88 -3.38
N GLY A 3 -22.40 26.57 -3.89
CA GLY A 3 -23.69 27.13 -3.47
C GLY A 3 -24.40 26.35 -2.36
N ASP A 4 -25.61 26.83 -2.04
CA ASP A 4 -26.49 26.56 -0.89
C ASP A 4 -26.59 25.08 -0.44
N PRO A 5 -26.28 24.76 0.83
CA PRO A 5 -26.45 23.41 1.38
C PRO A 5 -27.91 23.03 1.65
N ALA A 6 -28.82 24.01 1.68
CA ALA A 6 -30.23 24.02 2.06
C ALA A 6 -30.68 23.26 3.34
N SER A 7 -29.93 22.32 3.91
CA SER A 7 -30.31 21.60 5.15
C SER A 7 -29.16 21.17 6.07
N GLY A 8 -27.90 21.49 5.76
CA GLY A 8 -26.76 21.25 6.66
C GLY A 8 -25.42 21.52 5.99
N ARG A 9 -24.37 21.89 6.74
CA ARG A 9 -23.06 22.35 6.19
C ARG A 9 -22.49 21.37 5.15
N GLY A 10 -22.65 21.69 3.87
CA GLY A 10 -22.11 20.96 2.73
C GLY A 10 -20.71 21.45 2.42
N TYR A 11 -19.70 20.67 2.78
CA TYR A 11 -18.32 20.89 2.36
C TYR A 11 -17.72 19.57 1.91
N ASP A 12 -16.80 19.65 0.95
CA ASP A 12 -16.09 18.49 0.42
C ASP A 12 -15.41 17.72 1.56
N ARG A 13 -15.58 16.40 1.53
CA ARG A 13 -15.03 15.50 2.54
C ARG A 13 -13.93 14.67 1.91
N PHE A 14 -12.80 14.59 2.58
CA PHE A 14 -11.65 13.81 2.15
C PHE A 14 -11.25 12.79 3.22
N GLY A 15 -10.62 11.70 2.79
CA GLY A 15 -10.04 10.73 3.71
C GLY A 15 -8.87 11.36 4.47
N VAL A 16 -8.90 11.30 5.81
CA VAL A 16 -7.93 12.01 6.66
C VAL A 16 -6.49 11.63 6.32
N ALA A 17 -6.17 10.33 6.29
CA ALA A 17 -4.81 9.88 6.03
C ALA A 17 -4.37 10.08 4.57
N THR A 18 -5.27 9.80 3.62
CA THR A 18 -4.93 9.88 2.19
C THR A 18 -4.77 11.32 1.72
N ASP A 19 -5.63 12.23 2.20
CA ASP A 19 -5.52 13.65 1.88
C ASP A 19 -4.33 14.31 2.59
N TYR A 20 -4.06 13.92 3.85
CA TYR A 20 -2.83 14.30 4.54
C TYR A 20 -1.60 13.92 3.72
N LEU A 21 -1.45 12.64 3.34
CA LEU A 21 -0.31 12.17 2.54
C LEU A 21 -0.22 12.86 1.18
N ARG A 22 -1.36 13.16 0.54
CA ARG A 22 -1.43 13.90 -0.73
C ARG A 22 -0.94 15.35 -0.60
N SER A 23 -1.14 15.97 0.57
CA SER A 23 -0.77 17.38 0.81
C SER A 23 0.71 17.62 1.13
N LEU A 24 1.47 16.56 1.44
CA LEU A 24 2.87 16.65 1.85
C LEU A 24 3.80 17.11 0.72
N ARG A 25 4.89 17.76 1.09
CA ARG A 25 5.97 18.20 0.21
C ARG A 25 7.28 17.51 0.55
N VAL A 26 8.22 17.53 -0.39
CA VAL A 26 9.59 17.05 -0.15
C VAL A 26 10.20 17.83 1.02
N GLY A 27 10.67 17.10 2.03
CA GLY A 27 11.22 17.67 3.26
C GLY A 27 10.27 17.61 4.46
N ASP A 28 8.97 17.35 4.25
CA ASP A 28 8.02 17.17 5.35
C ASP A 28 8.29 15.87 6.12
N VAL A 29 8.07 15.90 7.44
CA VAL A 29 8.28 14.75 8.31
C VAL A 29 6.99 13.95 8.46
N VAL A 30 7.07 12.65 8.14
CA VAL A 30 5.97 11.70 8.33
C VAL A 30 6.31 10.73 9.45
N LYS A 31 5.42 10.61 10.44
CA LYS A 31 5.57 9.61 11.50
C LYS A 31 5.07 8.27 10.99
N VAL A 32 5.95 7.27 10.95
CA VAL A 32 5.64 5.91 10.50
C VAL A 32 6.09 4.89 11.53
N ILE A 33 5.39 3.76 11.60
CA ILE A 33 5.76 2.59 12.40
C ILE A 33 5.70 1.37 11.47
N LEU A 34 6.73 0.53 11.51
CA LEU A 34 6.72 -0.72 10.77
C LEU A 34 5.84 -1.74 11.48
N LYS A 35 4.86 -2.27 10.76
CA LYS A 35 4.05 -3.41 11.20
C LYS A 35 4.42 -4.62 10.34
N GLU A 36 5.05 -5.62 10.95
CA GLU A 36 5.37 -6.84 10.22
C GLU A 36 4.12 -7.62 9.81
N SER A 37 4.14 -8.13 8.58
CA SER A 37 3.11 -9.02 8.07
C SER A 37 3.36 -10.44 8.57
N GLY A 38 2.42 -11.01 9.33
CA GLY A 38 2.57 -12.38 9.85
C GLY A 38 2.42 -13.49 8.80
N ARG A 39 1.64 -13.25 7.73
CA ARG A 39 1.21 -14.31 6.79
C ARG A 39 1.42 -13.98 5.31
N PHE A 40 1.67 -12.72 4.96
CA PHE A 40 1.87 -12.30 3.58
C PHE A 40 3.36 -12.10 3.31
N ARG A 41 4.03 -13.18 2.92
CA ARG A 41 5.48 -13.23 2.67
C ARG A 41 5.75 -14.08 1.43
N LEU A 42 6.90 -13.87 0.81
CA LEU A 42 7.41 -14.81 -0.18
C LEU A 42 7.62 -16.19 0.46
N PRO A 43 7.41 -17.29 -0.28
CA PRO A 43 7.69 -18.62 0.22
C PRO A 43 9.14 -18.71 0.71
N THR A 44 9.34 -19.19 1.93
CA THR A 44 10.66 -19.55 2.43
C THR A 44 11.05 -20.91 1.84
N PRO A 45 12.32 -21.13 1.45
CA PRO A 45 12.77 -22.46 1.04
C PRO A 45 12.79 -23.37 2.27
N SER A 46 11.66 -24.00 2.59
CA SER A 46 11.62 -25.05 3.60
C SER A 46 11.87 -26.40 2.92
N ASN A 47 13.00 -27.03 3.25
CA ASN A 47 13.38 -28.42 2.94
C ASN A 47 13.84 -28.78 1.52
N THR A 48 14.16 -27.79 0.69
CA THR A 48 14.98 -27.99 -0.51
C THR A 48 15.77 -26.72 -0.75
N HIS A 49 16.98 -26.81 -1.29
CA HIS A 49 17.78 -25.66 -1.78
C HIS A 49 17.10 -24.99 -2.99
N ALA A 50 15.81 -24.70 -2.88
CA ALA A 50 14.99 -24.09 -3.91
C ALA A 50 15.19 -22.57 -3.83
N ASP A 51 15.81 -22.02 -4.86
CA ASP A 51 15.80 -20.59 -5.11
C ASP A 51 14.34 -20.11 -5.18
N VAL A 52 13.98 -19.09 -4.39
CA VAL A 52 12.63 -18.50 -4.35
C VAL A 52 12.17 -18.07 -5.75
N ARG A 53 13.11 -17.74 -6.64
CA ARG A 53 12.86 -17.37 -8.05
C ARG A 53 12.36 -18.54 -8.90
N LYS A 54 12.55 -19.78 -8.45
CA LYS A 54 12.14 -21.00 -9.15
C LYS A 54 10.77 -21.51 -8.70
N ILE A 55 10.17 -20.90 -7.68
CA ILE A 55 8.83 -21.24 -7.21
C ILE A 55 7.83 -20.44 -8.04
N PRO A 56 6.89 -21.07 -8.78
CA PRO A 56 5.86 -20.34 -9.50
C PRO A 56 4.98 -19.54 -8.54
N LEU A 57 4.84 -18.24 -8.78
CA LEU A 57 4.02 -17.33 -7.98
C LEU A 57 2.89 -16.75 -8.83
N ILE A 58 1.65 -16.84 -8.33
CA ILE A 58 0.49 -16.14 -8.92
C ILE A 58 0.14 -14.99 -7.99
N MET A 59 0.19 -13.76 -8.51
CA MET A 59 -0.07 -12.53 -7.78
C MET A 59 -1.35 -11.88 -8.31
N ILE A 60 -2.38 -11.74 -7.47
CA ILE A 60 -3.68 -11.17 -7.85
C ILE A 60 -3.94 -9.92 -7.00
N GLY A 61 -3.94 -8.74 -7.62
CA GLY A 61 -4.11 -7.47 -6.91
C GLY A 61 -4.64 -6.36 -7.81
N PRO A 62 -5.97 -6.13 -7.86
CA PRO A 62 -6.54 -5.01 -8.60
C PRO A 62 -6.28 -3.67 -7.88
N GLY A 63 -6.06 -2.61 -8.65
CA GLY A 63 -5.87 -1.25 -8.12
C GLY A 63 -4.67 -1.16 -7.17
N THR A 64 -4.86 -0.49 -6.02
CA THR A 64 -3.82 -0.34 -4.98
C THR A 64 -3.37 -1.66 -4.36
N GLY A 65 -4.10 -2.77 -4.59
CA GLY A 65 -3.71 -4.12 -4.22
C GLY A 65 -2.43 -4.62 -4.89
N VAL A 66 -1.91 -3.92 -5.90
CA VAL A 66 -0.61 -4.21 -6.54
C VAL A 66 0.60 -3.92 -5.63
N ALA A 67 0.44 -3.02 -4.65
CA ALA A 67 1.54 -2.48 -3.84
C ALA A 67 2.48 -3.54 -3.21
N PRO A 68 1.99 -4.59 -2.52
CA PRO A 68 2.90 -5.55 -1.90
C PRO A 68 3.59 -6.47 -2.93
N PHE A 69 2.99 -6.66 -4.11
CA PHE A 69 3.60 -7.45 -5.18
C PHE A 69 4.77 -6.72 -5.84
N LEU A 70 4.73 -5.38 -5.92
CA LEU A 70 5.88 -4.59 -6.34
C LEU A 70 7.07 -4.81 -5.40
N ALA A 71 6.85 -4.86 -4.08
CA ALA A 71 7.88 -5.16 -3.10
C ALA A 71 8.43 -6.59 -3.24
N PHE A 72 7.58 -7.56 -3.58
CA PHE A 72 8.02 -8.93 -3.87
C PHE A 72 8.90 -8.98 -5.12
N LEU A 73 8.48 -8.33 -6.21
CA LEU A 73 9.25 -8.25 -7.45
C LEU A 73 10.61 -7.59 -7.24
N GLN A 74 10.68 -6.47 -6.50
CA GLN A 74 11.95 -5.83 -6.13
C GLN A 74 12.90 -6.75 -5.34
N LYS A 75 12.37 -7.76 -4.65
CA LYS A 75 13.18 -8.71 -3.88
C LYS A 75 13.66 -9.89 -4.72
N ILE A 76 12.90 -10.32 -5.72
CA ILE A 76 13.16 -11.54 -6.48
C ILE A 76 13.72 -11.29 -7.89
N LEU A 77 13.49 -10.11 -8.48
CA LEU A 77 14.15 -9.67 -9.71
C LEU A 77 15.50 -9.03 -9.34
#